data_AF-A0A5M6DHE8-F1
#
_entry.id   AF-A0A5M6DHE8-F1
#
_cell.length_a   1.000
_cell.length_b   1.000
_cell.length_c   1.000
_cell.angle_alpha   90.00
_cell.angle_beta   90.00
_cell.angle_gamma   90.00
#
_symmetry.space_group_name_H-M   'P 1'
#
loop_
_entity.id
_entity.type
_entity.pdbx_description
1 polymer ?
#
loop_
_entity_poly.entity_id
_entity_poly.type
_entity_poly.pdbx_seq_one_letter_code
_entity_poly.pdbx_strand_id
1 'polypeptide(L)'
;MEEMEANSLKDILIQRIQAINDEAFLNALKILTDSKVENDNYQLNQFEQEKIDKARQQYANGETFSQESIKQEIDSWLKSV
;
A
#
# COMPACT_ATOMS: atom_id res chain seq x y z
N MET A 1 -20.83 4.41 -5.18
CA MET A 1 -21.15 5.83 -4.90
C MET A 1 -20.13 6.46 -3.94
N GLU A 2 -19.43 5.67 -3.11
CA GLU A 2 -18.35 6.14 -2.21
C GLU A 2 -17.04 6.57 -2.91
N GLU A 3 -16.62 5.93 -4.02
CA GLU A 3 -15.36 6.29 -4.72
C GLU A 3 -15.37 7.70 -5.34
N MET A 4 -16.55 8.25 -5.64
CA MET A 4 -16.69 9.57 -6.27
C MET A 4 -16.46 10.70 -5.25
N GLU A 5 -16.84 10.49 -3.99
CA GLU A 5 -16.65 11.45 -2.89
C GLU A 5 -15.17 11.58 -2.48
N ALA A 6 -14.45 10.45 -2.38
CA ALA A 6 -13.04 10.44 -1.99
C ALA A 6 -12.13 11.15 -3.01
N ASN A 7 -12.37 10.93 -4.30
CA ASN A 7 -11.63 11.60 -5.37
C ASN A 7 -11.91 13.11 -5.39
N SER A 8 -13.16 13.52 -5.15
CA SER A 8 -13.52 14.93 -5.08
C SER A 8 -12.83 15.67 -3.93
N LEU A 9 -12.70 15.01 -2.76
CA LEU A 9 -12.05 15.59 -1.60
C LEU A 9 -10.55 15.80 -1.85
N LYS A 10 -9.90 14.81 -2.47
CA LYS A 10 -8.49 14.91 -2.87
C LYS A 10 -8.24 16.10 -3.80
N ASP A 11 -9.09 16.26 -4.81
CA ASP A 11 -8.93 17.35 -5.78
C ASP A 11 -9.16 18.73 -5.16
N ILE A 12 -10.15 18.85 -4.25
CA ILE A 12 -10.40 20.09 -3.49
C ILE A 12 -9.20 20.45 -2.60
N LEU A 13 -8.60 19.46 -1.94
CA LEU A 13 -7.43 19.67 -1.10
C LEU A 13 -6.22 20.13 -1.94
N ILE A 14 -5.97 19.50 -3.09
CA ILE A 14 -4.90 19.89 -4.01
C ILE A 14 -5.08 21.34 -4.47
N GLN A 15 -6.29 21.71 -4.91
CA GLN A 15 -6.57 23.08 -5.36
C GLN A 15 -6.37 24.11 -4.24
N ARG A 16 -6.80 23.80 -3.01
CA ARG A 16 -6.58 24.69 -1.87
C ARG A 16 -5.11 24.84 -1.52
N ILE A 17 -4.34 23.75 -1.60
CA ILE A 17 -2.89 23.79 -1.33
C ILE A 17 -2.17 24.62 -2.39
N GLN A 18 -2.52 24.46 -3.67
CA GLN A 18 -1.94 25.23 -4.79
C GLN A 18 -2.28 26.72 -4.74
N ALA A 19 -3.41 27.09 -4.14
CA ALA A 19 -3.83 28.49 -3.99
C ALA A 19 -3.13 29.22 -2.82
N ILE A 20 -2.36 28.51 -1.98
CA ILE A 20 -1.60 29.14 -0.90
C ILE A 20 -0.32 29.76 -1.47
N ASN A 21 -0.26 31.10 -1.45
CA ASN A 21 0.96 31.88 -1.76
C ASN A 21 1.78 32.21 -0.50
N ASP A 22 1.41 31.65 0.64
CA ASP A 22 2.07 31.85 1.93
C ASP A 22 2.95 30.65 2.26
N GLU A 23 4.26 30.83 2.04
CA GLU A 23 5.28 29.81 2.31
C GLU A 23 5.30 29.38 3.78
N ALA A 24 5.00 30.27 4.72
CA ALA A 24 4.95 29.93 6.14
C ALA A 24 3.76 29.01 6.44
N PHE A 25 2.62 29.25 5.79
CA PHE A 25 1.44 28.39 5.93
C PHE A 25 1.64 27.03 5.25
N LEU A 26 2.26 26.98 4.06
CA LEU A 26 2.65 25.71 3.41
C LEU A 26 3.63 24.91 4.27
N ASN A 27 4.61 25.57 4.87
CA ASN A 27 5.56 24.91 5.77
C ASN A 27 4.88 24.43 7.06
N ALA A 28 3.94 25.19 7.62
CA ALA A 28 3.15 24.73 8.77
C ALA A 28 2.28 23.51 8.43
N LEU A 29 1.64 23.51 7.25
CA LEU A 29 0.88 22.36 6.76
C LEU A 29 1.78 21.14 6.57
N LYS A 30 2.95 21.31 5.96
CA LYS A 30 3.95 20.26 5.76
C LYS A 30 4.39 19.66 7.10
N ILE A 31 4.74 20.51 8.08
CA ILE A 31 5.12 20.06 9.42
C ILE A 31 3.97 19.30 10.09
N LEU A 32 2.72 19.78 9.98
CA LEU A 32 1.55 19.09 10.52
C LEU A 32 1.29 17.74 9.86
N THR A 33 1.40 17.63 8.53
CA THR A 33 1.26 16.36 7.82
C THR A 33 2.42 15.41 8.11
N ASP A 34 3.65 15.91 8.13
CA ASP A 34 4.85 15.12 8.40
C ASP A 34 4.89 14.66 9.88
N SER A 35 4.36 15.47 10.81
CA SER A 35 4.24 15.10 12.23
C SER A 35 3.14 14.07 12.53
N LYS A 36 2.15 13.95 11.64
CA LYS A 36 1.10 12.91 11.70
C LYS A 36 1.54 11.61 11.04
N VAL A 37 2.64 11.64 10.29
CA VAL A 37 3.44 10.44 10.03
C VAL A 37 4.30 10.25 11.27
N GLU A 38 3.66 9.81 12.37
CA GLU A 38 4.42 9.21 13.45
C GLU A 38 5.38 8.21 12.82
N ASN A 39 6.65 8.24 13.25
CA ASN A 39 7.72 7.32 12.90
C ASN A 39 7.43 5.90 13.43
N ASP A 40 6.19 5.44 13.32
CA ASP A 40 5.85 4.05 13.47
C ASP A 40 6.31 3.36 12.18
N ASN A 41 7.63 3.11 12.13
CA ASN A 41 8.17 2.10 11.23
C ASN A 41 7.28 0.88 11.37
N TYR A 42 6.57 0.54 10.29
CA TYR A 42 5.62 -0.57 10.29
C TYR A 42 6.27 -1.81 10.91
N GLN A 43 5.81 -2.18 12.11
CA GLN A 43 6.33 -3.33 12.82
C GLN A 43 5.53 -4.55 12.39
N LEU A 44 6.22 -5.49 11.75
CA LEU A 44 5.63 -6.76 11.39
C LEU A 44 5.11 -7.46 12.64
N ASN A 45 3.85 -7.87 12.62
CA ASN A 45 3.33 -8.75 13.67
C ASN A 45 3.93 -10.17 13.52
N GLN A 46 3.74 -11.02 14.54
CA GLN A 46 4.31 -12.36 14.54
C GLN A 46 3.90 -13.19 13.31
N PHE A 47 2.64 -13.10 12.89
CA PHE A 47 2.12 -13.83 11.74
C PHE A 47 2.82 -13.41 10.44
N GLU A 48 3.08 -12.12 10.27
CA GLU A 48 3.77 -11.57 9.10
C GLU A 48 5.24 -11.97 9.08
N GLN A 49 5.91 -11.95 10.23
CA GLN A 49 7.30 -12.42 10.36
C GLN A 49 7.41 -13.90 9.98
N GLU A 50 6.54 -14.75 10.52
CA GLU A 50 6.50 -16.19 10.21
C GLU A 50 6.23 -16.45 8.73
N LYS A 51 5.30 -15.70 8.12
CA LYS A 51 5.02 -15.78 6.68
C LYS A 51 6.23 -15.43 5.82
N ILE A 52 6.94 -14.35 6.17
CA ILE A 52 8.13 -13.91 5.43
C ILE A 52 9.25 -14.92 5.57
N ASP A 53 9.49 -15.44 6.77
CA ASP A 53 10.54 -16.43 7.00
C ASP A 53 10.25 -17.74 6.27
N LYS A 54 8.99 -18.19 6.27
CA LYS A 54 8.58 -19.33 5.45
C LYS A 54 8.82 -19.07 3.96
N ALA A 55 8.43 -17.91 3.44
CA ALA A 55 8.64 -17.58 2.03
C ALA A 55 10.13 -17.57 1.65
N ARG A 56 11.00 -17.06 2.54
CA ARG A 56 12.46 -17.08 2.35
C ARG A 56 13.01 -18.51 2.31
N GLN A 57 12.55 -19.38 3.20
CA GLN A 57 12.94 -20.79 3.21
C GLN A 57 12.49 -21.51 1.94
N GLN A 58 11.24 -21.31 1.53
CA GLN A 58 10.70 -21.89 0.30
C GLN A 58 11.51 -21.47 -0.93
N TYR A 59 11.86 -20.18 -1.01
CA TYR A 59 12.73 -19.68 -2.08
C TYR A 59 14.12 -20.34 -2.07
N ALA A 60 14.76 -20.43 -0.90
CA ALA A 60 16.07 -21.06 -0.75
C ALA A 60 16.07 -22.55 -1.12
N ASN A 61 14.95 -23.25 -0.85
CA ASN A 61 14.77 -24.66 -1.18
C ASN A 61 14.35 -24.91 -2.63
N GLY A 62 14.10 -23.86 -3.42
CA GLY A 62 13.56 -23.98 -4.78
C GLY A 62 12.09 -24.41 -4.81
N GLU A 63 11.35 -24.27 -3.70
CA GLU A 63 9.91 -24.51 -3.59
C GLU A 63 9.11 -23.34 -4.20
N THR A 64 9.48 -22.96 -5.41
CA THR A 64 8.89 -21.85 -6.16
C THR A 64 8.11 -22.39 -7.35
N PHE A 65 7.01 -21.75 -7.67
CA PHE A 65 6.23 -22.07 -8.87
C PHE A 65 6.57 -21.07 -9.97
N SER A 66 6.52 -21.54 -11.21
CA SER A 66 6.58 -20.65 -12.37
C SER A 66 5.26 -19.87 -12.49
N GLN A 67 5.34 -18.70 -13.11
CA GLN A 67 4.15 -17.91 -13.43
C GLN A 67 3.15 -18.70 -14.30
N GLU A 68 3.66 -19.51 -15.22
CA GLU A 68 2.84 -20.34 -16.11
C GLU A 68 2.11 -21.45 -15.34
N SER A 69 2.78 -22.13 -14.41
CA SER A 69 2.16 -23.16 -13.56
C SER A 69 1.08 -22.58 -12.65
N ILE A 70 1.32 -21.41 -12.03
CA ILE A 70 0.30 -20.74 -11.20
C ILE A 70 -0.91 -20.35 -12.05
N LYS A 71 -0.69 -19.80 -13.25
CA LYS A 71 -1.78 -19.42 -14.14
C LYS A 71 -2.66 -20.61 -14.53
N GLN A 72 -2.06 -21.76 -14.84
CA GLN A 72 -2.80 -22.98 -15.16
C GLN A 72 -3.62 -23.50 -13.97
N GLU A 73 -3.10 -23.40 -12.75
CA GLU A 73 -3.81 -23.78 -11.53
C GLU A 73 -5.01 -22.86 -11.27
N ILE A 74 -4.83 -21.55 -11.41
CA ILE A 74 -5.92 -20.56 -11.29
C ILE A 74 -7.00 -20.82 -12.35
N ASP A 75 -6.61 -21.02 -13.61
CA ASP A 75 -7.54 -21.31 -14.71
C ASP A 75 -8.30 -22.62 -14.47
N SER A 76 -7.68 -23.60 -13.81
CA SER A 76 -8.33 -24.87 -13.45
C SER A 76 -9.33 -24.69 -12.31
N TRP A 77 -8.99 -23.88 -11.29
CA TRP A 77 -9.90 -23.57 -10.19
C TRP A 77 -11.14 -22.82 -10.68
N LEU A 78 -10.97 -21.82 -11.56
CA LEU A 78 -12.07 -21.03 -12.11
C LEU A 78 -13.03 -21.85 -13.00
N LYS A 79 -12.58 -22.96 -13.58
CA LYS A 79 -13.42 -23.90 -14.35
C LYS A 79 -14.17 -24.91 -13.47
N SER A 80 -13.75 -25.05 -12.21
CA SER A 80 -14.37 -25.97 -11.24
C SER A 80 -15.47 -25.32 -10.40
N VAL A 81 -15.75 -24.02 -10.64
CA VAL A 81 -16.81 -23.21 -10.02
C VAL A 81 -17.99 -23.05 -10.96
#